data_AF-A0A9L0TRT4-F1
#
_entry.id   AF-A0A9L0TRT4-F1
#
_cell.length_a   1.000
_cell.length_b   1.000
_cell.length_c   1.000
_cell.angle_alpha   90.00
_cell.angle_beta   90.00
_cell.angle_gamma   90.00
#
_symmetry.space_group_name_H-M   'P 1'
#
loop_
_entity.id
_entity.type
_entity.pdbx_description
1 polymer ?
#
loop_
_entity_poly.entity_id
_entity_poly.type
_entity_poly.pdbx_seq_one_letter_code
_entity_poly.pdbx_strand_id
1 'polypeptide(L)'
;PAPLRTSTEALGHSLVCEKSNFRRDKSPQRRLVETQDHDIKTNPVVFVLPECPVPSKRLENLVMGTRSYYFVKNFPLPELITCKFINTFVKKGRKTALPGLGMAPWSSPPVWKNT
;
A
#
# COMPACT_ATOMS: atom_id res chain seq x y z
N PRO A 1 0.49 -43.47 26.99
CA PRO A 1 -0.48 -42.56 26.35
C PRO A 1 -0.28 -41.12 26.86
N ALA A 2 0.43 -40.31 26.09
CA ALA A 2 0.62 -38.87 26.38
C ALA A 2 -0.58 -38.09 25.80
N PRO A 3 -1.12 -37.08 26.51
CA PRO A 3 -2.24 -36.31 25.99
C PRO A 3 -1.81 -35.47 24.79
N LEU A 4 -2.63 -35.50 23.75
CA LEU A 4 -2.55 -34.65 22.56
C LEU A 4 -2.49 -33.18 22.98
N ARG A 5 -1.32 -32.57 22.85
CA ARG A 5 -1.19 -31.11 22.86
C ARG A 5 -1.76 -30.60 21.55
N THR A 6 -2.92 -29.95 21.61
CA THR A 6 -3.36 -29.06 20.53
C THR A 6 -2.37 -27.90 20.46
N SER A 7 -1.48 -27.93 19.48
CA SER A 7 -0.62 -26.80 19.15
C SER A 7 -1.47 -25.71 18.52
N THR A 8 -2.10 -24.85 19.33
CA THR A 8 -2.50 -23.53 18.85
C THR A 8 -1.22 -22.69 18.84
N GLU A 9 -0.43 -22.88 17.79
CA GLU A 9 0.68 -22.01 17.46
C GLU A 9 0.08 -20.61 17.23
N ALA A 10 0.31 -19.70 18.16
CA ALA A 10 -0.09 -18.31 17.97
C ALA A 10 0.72 -17.77 16.79
N LEU A 11 0.09 -17.71 15.61
CA LEU A 11 0.61 -17.02 14.44
C LEU A 11 1.15 -15.65 14.89
N GLY A 12 2.41 -15.36 14.57
CA GLY A 12 3.13 -14.21 15.12
C GLY A 12 2.36 -12.89 14.95
N HIS A 13 1.88 -12.35 16.06
CA HIS A 13 1.18 -11.07 16.10
C HIS A 13 1.95 -10.12 17.01
N SER A 14 2.88 -9.37 16.43
CA SER A 14 3.52 -8.24 17.11
C SER A 14 2.96 -6.95 16.55
N LEU A 15 2.29 -6.18 17.40
CA LEU A 15 1.78 -4.86 17.08
C LEU A 15 2.67 -3.83 17.78
N VAL A 16 3.06 -2.79 17.03
CA VAL A 16 3.84 -1.66 17.56
C VAL A 16 2.95 -0.43 17.57
N CYS A 17 2.77 0.17 18.74
CA CYS A 17 2.06 1.45 18.91
C CYS A 17 3.05 2.52 19.37
N GLU A 18 3.29 3.51 18.50
CA GLU A 18 4.18 4.63 18.79
C GLU A 18 3.41 5.94 18.76
N LYS A 19 3.71 6.83 19.72
CA LYS A 19 3.22 8.20 19.74
C LYS A 19 4.36 9.16 19.41
N SER A 20 4.15 10.03 18.42
CA SER A 20 5.14 11.01 17.96
C SER A 20 4.47 12.33 17.56
N ASN A 21 5.26 13.30 17.12
CA ASN A 21 4.81 14.60 16.63
C ASN A 21 5.46 14.92 15.27
N PHE A 22 4.65 15.37 14.31
CA PHE A 22 5.11 15.72 12.95
C PHE A 22 6.14 16.86 12.89
N ARG A 23 6.18 17.74 13.91
CA ARG A 23 7.12 18.86 14.00
C ARG A 23 8.47 18.46 14.62
N ARG A 24 8.62 17.21 15.07
CA ARG A 24 9.90 16.74 15.59
C ARG A 24 10.84 16.47 14.41
N ASP A 25 12.00 17.12 14.39
CA ASP A 25 13.00 17.00 13.31
C ASP A 25 13.44 15.55 13.05
N LYS A 26 13.46 14.72 14.10
CA LYS A 26 13.80 13.30 14.02
C LYS A 26 12.57 12.38 13.96
N SER A 27 11.41 12.87 13.53
CA SER A 27 10.20 12.04 13.43
C SER A 27 10.39 10.93 12.38
N PRO A 28 10.18 9.65 12.72
CA PRO A 28 10.37 8.56 11.77
C PRO A 28 9.23 8.47 10.75
N GLN A 29 8.16 9.26 10.89
CA GLN A 29 6.88 9.11 10.16
C GLN A 29 7.07 9.16 8.64
N ARG A 30 7.84 10.12 8.13
CA ARG A 30 8.12 10.22 6.69
C ARG A 30 8.92 9.02 6.19
N ARG A 31 10.00 8.70 6.89
CA ARG A 31 10.86 7.56 6.58
C ARG A 31 10.06 6.25 6.63
N LEU A 32 9.18 6.08 7.61
CA LEU A 32 8.35 4.88 7.75
C LEU A 32 7.44 4.70 6.53
N VAL A 33 6.78 5.76 6.08
CA VAL A 33 5.94 5.73 4.87
C VAL A 33 6.75 5.49 3.59
N GLU A 34 7.99 5.97 3.52
CA GLU A 34 8.86 5.88 2.33
C GLU A 34 9.75 4.62 2.26
N THR A 35 10.03 3.95 3.39
CA THR A 35 11.05 2.88 3.51
C THR A 35 10.52 1.56 4.01
N GLN A 36 9.41 1.54 4.75
CA GLN A 36 8.80 0.28 5.15
C GLN A 36 8.24 -0.38 3.87
N ASP A 37 8.41 -1.70 3.70
CA ASP A 37 7.99 -2.56 2.57
C ASP A 37 6.47 -2.56 2.29
N HIS A 38 5.85 -1.39 2.31
CA HIS A 38 4.53 -1.08 1.77
C HIS A 38 4.64 -0.58 0.33
N ASP A 39 5.74 -0.85 -0.39
CA ASP A 39 5.78 -0.68 -1.85
C ASP A 39 4.60 -1.41 -2.52
N ILE A 40 4.04 -2.39 -1.80
CA ILE A 40 2.87 -3.18 -2.14
C ILE A 40 1.67 -2.74 -1.29
N LYS A 41 1.13 -1.53 -1.53
CA LYS A 41 -0.22 -1.17 -1.04
C LYS A 41 -1.27 -1.83 -1.93
N THR A 42 -1.42 -3.14 -1.80
CA THR A 42 -2.53 -3.89 -2.40
C THR A 42 -3.85 -3.63 -1.69
N ASN A 43 -3.80 -3.11 -0.46
CA ASN A 43 -4.97 -2.74 0.33
C ASN A 43 -5.31 -1.25 0.22
N PRO A 44 -6.60 -0.90 0.32
CA PRO A 44 -7.05 0.50 0.32
C PRO A 44 -6.44 1.29 1.47
N VAL A 45 -5.91 2.46 1.13
CA VAL A 45 -5.61 3.50 2.10
C VAL A 45 -6.93 4.18 2.43
N VAL A 46 -7.39 4.02 3.67
CA VAL A 46 -8.64 4.59 4.15
C VAL A 46 -8.33 5.72 5.13
N PHE A 47 -8.95 6.87 4.92
CA PHE A 47 -8.94 7.98 5.86
C PHE A 47 -10.35 8.15 6.43
N VAL A 48 -10.43 8.34 7.75
CA VAL A 48 -11.68 8.63 8.45
C VAL A 48 -11.56 10.03 9.04
N LEU A 49 -12.47 10.91 8.66
CA LEU A 49 -12.54 12.28 9.16
C LEU A 49 -13.81 12.41 10.01
N PRO A 50 -13.70 12.50 11.34
CA PRO A 50 -14.87 12.69 12.18
C PRO A 50 -15.53 14.04 11.88
N GLU A 51 -16.87 14.09 11.90
CA GLU A 51 -17.68 15.31 11.73
C GLU A 51 -17.39 16.11 10.45
N CYS A 52 -16.91 15.44 9.39
CA CYS A 52 -16.58 16.09 8.12
C CYS A 52 -17.51 15.57 7.02
N PRO A 53 -18.67 16.23 6.79
CA PRO A 53 -19.67 15.75 5.85
C PRO A 53 -19.25 15.90 4.38
N VAL A 54 -18.37 16.84 4.07
CA VAL A 54 -17.90 17.12 2.70
C VAL A 54 -16.38 17.30 2.70
N PRO A 55 -15.62 16.47 1.96
CA PRO A 55 -14.18 16.64 1.84
C PRO A 55 -13.85 17.90 1.04
N SER A 56 -12.74 18.56 1.38
CA SER A 56 -12.27 19.72 0.60
C SER A 56 -11.93 19.31 -0.84
N LYS A 57 -12.18 20.19 -1.82
CA LYS A 57 -11.80 19.98 -3.23
C LYS A 57 -10.32 19.63 -3.42
N ARG A 58 -9.44 20.14 -2.55
CA ARG A 58 -8.02 19.81 -2.54
C ARG A 58 -7.78 18.34 -2.19
N LEU A 59 -8.49 17.82 -1.20
CA LEU A 59 -8.40 16.42 -0.78
C LEU A 59 -8.98 15.49 -1.85
N GLU A 60 -10.14 15.86 -2.42
CA GLU A 60 -10.76 15.09 -3.51
C GLU A 60 -9.82 14.97 -4.72
N ASN A 61 -9.25 16.10 -5.17
CA ASN A 61 -8.29 16.12 -6.27
C ASN A 61 -7.05 15.26 -5.98
N LEU A 62 -6.57 15.27 -4.74
CA LEU A 62 -5.43 14.46 -4.32
C LEU A 62 -5.76 12.96 -4.40
N VAL A 63 -6.93 12.55 -3.90
CA VAL A 63 -7.38 11.14 -3.96
C VAL A 63 -7.66 10.68 -5.39
N MET A 64 -8.14 11.57 -6.26
CA MET A 64 -8.32 11.27 -7.67
C MET A 64 -6.99 11.13 -8.41
N GLY A 65 -5.99 11.94 -8.06
CA GLY A 65 -4.66 11.93 -8.68
C GLY A 65 -3.78 10.72 -8.34
N THR A 66 -4.08 9.96 -7.30
CA THR A 66 -3.29 8.80 -6.87
C THR A 66 -3.64 7.49 -7.60
N ARG A 67 -4.55 7.52 -8.59
CA ARG A 67 -5.23 6.34 -9.14
C ARG A 67 -4.55 5.59 -10.30
N SER A 68 -3.33 5.95 -10.72
CA SER A 68 -2.75 5.34 -11.92
C SER A 68 -1.88 4.12 -11.60
N TYR A 69 -2.43 2.92 -11.77
CA TYR A 69 -1.66 1.68 -11.87
C TYR A 69 -1.96 0.97 -13.19
N TYR A 70 -0.99 0.22 -13.71
CA TYR A 70 -1.17 -0.60 -14.91
C TYR A 70 -1.33 -2.05 -14.50
N PHE A 71 -2.33 -2.73 -15.06
CA PHE A 71 -2.50 -4.16 -14.92
C PHE A 71 -2.22 -4.84 -16.25
N VAL A 72 -1.17 -5.67 -16.30
CA VAL A 72 -0.73 -6.36 -17.52
C VAL A 72 -0.90 -7.86 -17.32
N LYS A 73 -1.74 -8.48 -18.16
CA LYS A 73 -1.94 -9.93 -18.15
C LYS A 73 -0.80 -10.62 -18.89
N ASN A 74 -0.37 -11.77 -18.39
CA ASN A 74 0.60 -12.66 -19.05
C ASN A 74 1.93 -11.96 -19.44
N PHE A 75 2.43 -11.07 -18.58
CA PHE A 75 3.68 -10.36 -18.84
C PHE A 75 4.90 -11.29 -18.66
N PRO A 76 5.79 -11.44 -19.66
CA PRO A 76 6.95 -12.31 -19.57
C PRO A 76 8.02 -11.72 -18.64
N LEU A 77 8.45 -12.49 -17.63
CA LEU A 77 9.50 -12.07 -16.69
C LEU A 77 10.82 -11.63 -17.37
N PRO A 78 11.29 -12.27 -18.47
CA PRO A 78 12.50 -11.81 -19.16
C PRO A 78 12.41 -10.37 -19.68
N GLU A 79 11.22 -9.83 -19.91
CA GLU A 79 11.05 -8.47 -20.42
C GLU A 79 11.39 -7.41 -19.36
N LEU A 80 11.17 -7.71 -18.06
CA LEU A 80 11.51 -6.81 -16.94
C LEU A 80 13.01 -6.57 -16.80
N ILE A 81 13.84 -7.54 -17.18
CA ILE A 81 15.30 -7.48 -17.03
C ILE A 81 16.01 -6.94 -18.28
N THR A 82 15.26 -6.64 -19.35
CA THR A 82 15.86 -6.09 -20.57
C THR A 82 16.47 -4.72 -20.31
N CYS A 83 17.61 -4.43 -20.95
CA CYS A 83 18.22 -3.10 -20.88
C CYS A 83 17.25 -1.99 -21.33
N LYS A 84 16.36 -2.30 -22.28
CA LYS A 84 15.30 -1.39 -22.74
C LYS A 84 14.34 -1.03 -21.61
N PHE A 85 13.82 -2.02 -20.88
CA PHE A 85 12.92 -1.78 -19.75
C PHE A 85 13.61 -1.02 -18.63
N ILE A 86 14.82 -1.44 -18.25
CA ILE A 86 15.60 -0.80 -17.17
C ILE A 86 15.91 0.66 -17.49
N ASN A 87 16.42 0.96 -18.68
CA ASN A 87 16.76 2.33 -19.07
C ASN A 87 15.52 3.23 -19.23
N THR A 88 14.38 2.65 -19.61
CA THR A 88 13.14 3.41 -19.83
C THR A 88 12.42 3.71 -18.52
N PHE A 89 12.34 2.75 -17.61
CA PHE A 89 11.48 2.85 -16.43
C PHE A 89 12.25 2.90 -15.12
N VAL A 90 13.21 2.00 -14.91
CA VAL A 90 13.89 1.82 -13.61
C VAL A 90 14.90 2.92 -13.35
N LYS A 91 15.72 3.29 -14.34
CA LYS A 91 16.72 4.37 -14.18
C LYS A 91 16.09 5.76 -14.02
N LYS A 92 14.85 5.93 -14.49
CA LYS A 92 14.13 7.23 -14.43
C LYS A 92 13.32 7.41 -13.15
N GLY A 93 13.26 6.42 -12.27
CA GLY A 93 12.56 6.53 -11.00
C GLY A 93 12.18 5.17 -10.41
N ARG A 94 11.61 5.19 -9.21
CA ARG A 94 11.15 3.96 -8.54
C ARG A 94 9.97 3.34 -9.30
N LYS A 95 10.00 2.02 -9.45
CA LYS A 95 8.96 1.22 -10.10
C LYS A 95 8.69 0.00 -9.25
N THR A 96 7.41 -0.30 -9.04
CA THR A 96 6.96 -1.49 -8.33
C THR A 96 6.12 -2.33 -9.28
N ALA A 97 6.40 -3.62 -9.33
CA ALA A 97 5.65 -4.59 -10.12
C ALA A 97 5.30 -5.78 -9.23
N LEU A 98 4.08 -6.32 -9.38
CA LEU A 98 3.57 -7.39 -8.54
C LEU A 98 2.79 -8.42 -9.35
N PRO A 99 2.93 -9.73 -9.04
CA PRO A 99 2.06 -10.74 -9.60
C PRO A 99 0.61 -10.47 -9.21
N GLY A 100 -0.27 -10.38 -10.20
CA GLY A 100 -1.70 -10.24 -9.96
C GLY A 100 -2.30 -11.56 -9.49
N LEU A 101 -2.29 -11.85 -8.19
CA LEU A 101 -3.14 -12.91 -7.63
C LEU A 101 -4.58 -12.41 -7.57
N GLY A 102 -5.39 -12.74 -8.58
CA GLY A 102 -6.87 -12.71 -8.50
C GLY A 102 -7.53 -11.39 -8.09
N MET A 103 -6.83 -10.25 -8.13
CA MET A 103 -7.42 -8.97 -7.76
C MET A 103 -8.36 -8.48 -8.87
N ALA A 104 -9.66 -8.41 -8.56
CA ALA A 104 -10.62 -7.70 -9.39
C ALA A 104 -10.12 -6.27 -9.63
N PRO A 105 -10.20 -5.74 -10.87
CA PRO A 105 -9.85 -4.36 -11.14
C PRO A 105 -10.72 -3.45 -10.26
N TRP A 106 -10.09 -2.53 -9.56
CA TRP A 106 -10.74 -1.58 -8.66
C TRP A 106 -11.72 -0.74 -9.47
N SER A 107 -12.98 -1.17 -9.47
CA SER A 107 -14.09 -0.53 -10.18
C SER A 107 -14.92 0.34 -9.25
N SER A 108 -14.64 0.33 -7.94
CA SER A 108 -15.44 1.06 -6.95
C SER A 108 -14.69 2.30 -6.42
N PRO A 109 -15.34 3.47 -6.39
CA PRO A 109 -14.80 4.68 -5.77
C PRO A 109 -14.57 4.48 -4.27
N PRO A 110 -13.71 5.31 -3.63
CA PRO A 110 -13.50 5.27 -2.19
C PRO A 110 -14.85 5.46 -1.50
N VAL A 111 -15.27 4.44 -0.75
CA VAL A 111 -16.47 4.52 0.09
C VAL A 111 -16.10 5.36 1.29
N TRP A 112 -16.57 6.61 1.30
CA TRP A 112 -16.63 7.40 2.51
C TRP A 112 -17.60 6.70 3.48
N LYS A 113 -17.05 6.11 4.54
CA LYS A 113 -17.87 5.56 5.61
C LYS A 113 -18.12 6.68 6.61
N ASN A 114 -19.35 7.19 6.59
CA ASN A 114 -19.86 8.07 7.63
C ASN A 114 -20.37 7.16 8.75
N THR A 115 -19.96 7.43 9.99
CA THR A 115 -20.63 6.91 11.18
C THR A 115 -21.68 7.92 11.60
#